data_AF-A0A9X4H0R9-F1
#
_entry.id   AF-A0A9X4H0R9-F1
#
_cell.length_a   1.000
_cell.length_b   1.000
_cell.length_c   1.000
_cell.angle_alpha   90.00
_cell.angle_beta   90.00
_cell.angle_gamma   90.00
#
_symmetry.space_group_name_H-M   'P 1'
#
loop_
_entity.id
_entity.type
_entity.pdbx_description
1 polymer ?
#
loop_
_entity_poly.entity_id
_entity_poly.type
_entity_poly.pdbx_seq_one_letter_code
_entity_poly.pdbx_strand_id
1 'polypeptide(L)'
;MIIFNRIIKEDGILVKVVPGNYYLKELRSAFYDKTDKQTYSNERVVELFGNNFTILDARQVLYSMAVKENIEHLVKMTPLSWGATDEKIQEVLDIGINNITMDLTIILGKKKS
;
A
#
# COMPACT_ATOMS: atom_id res chain seq x y z
N MET A 1 -14.13 5.71 7.92
CA MET A 1 -15.16 4.64 7.78
C MET A 1 -16.58 5.14 7.84
N ILE A 2 -16.89 6.15 8.66
CA ILE A 2 -18.24 6.71 8.82
C ILE A 2 -18.89 7.10 7.48
N ILE A 3 -18.14 7.73 6.57
CA ILE A 3 -18.66 8.14 5.25
C ILE A 3 -19.08 6.91 4.41
N PHE A 4 -18.27 5.84 4.40
CA PHE A 4 -18.62 4.62 3.67
C PHE A 4 -19.88 3.96 4.22
N ASN A 5 -20.05 3.98 5.55
CA ASN A 5 -21.22 3.43 6.22
C ASN A 5 -22.52 4.22 5.88
N ARG A 6 -22.40 5.53 5.62
CA ARG A 6 -23.52 6.37 5.17
C ARG A 6 -23.95 6.11 3.72
N ILE A 7 -23.02 5.71 2.86
CA ILE A 7 -23.26 5.58 1.41
C ILE A 7 -23.73 4.16 1.05
N ILE A 8 -23.26 3.15 1.78
CA ILE A 8 -23.55 1.75 1.48
C ILE A 8 -24.97 1.35 1.93
N LYS A 9 -25.64 0.52 1.12
CA LYS A 9 -26.92 -0.11 1.50
C LYS A 9 -26.71 -1.13 2.64
N GLU A 10 -27.78 -1.49 3.32
CA GLU A 10 -27.74 -2.46 4.45
C GLU A 10 -27.18 -3.83 4.05
N ASP A 11 -27.43 -4.26 2.81
CA ASP A 11 -26.92 -5.51 2.24
C ASP A 11 -25.65 -5.33 1.40
N GLY A 12 -25.14 -4.10 1.31
CA GLY A 12 -24.00 -3.78 0.46
C GLY A 12 -22.67 -4.32 0.98
N ILE A 13 -21.77 -4.59 0.03
CA ILE A 13 -20.41 -5.08 0.28
C ILE A 13 -19.42 -3.95 -0.04
N LEU A 14 -18.55 -3.64 0.93
CA LEU A 14 -17.40 -2.77 0.76
C LEU A 14 -16.18 -3.64 0.47
N VAL A 15 -15.60 -3.49 -0.72
CA VAL A 15 -14.31 -4.09 -1.07
C VAL A 15 -13.24 -3.04 -0.90
N LYS A 16 -12.27 -3.30 -0.01
CA LYS A 16 -11.15 -2.40 0.25
C LYS A 16 -9.83 -3.10 -0.03
N VAL A 17 -8.99 -2.49 -0.85
CA VAL A 17 -7.62 -2.96 -1.12
C VAL A 17 -6.65 -2.05 -0.39
N VAL A 18 -5.78 -2.62 0.42
CA VAL A 18 -4.78 -1.87 1.20
C VAL A 18 -3.39 -2.44 0.98
N PRO A 19 -2.33 -1.62 1.03
CA PRO A 19 -0.96 -2.12 1.03
C PRO A 19 -0.73 -3.11 2.18
N GLY A 20 0.07 -4.15 1.94
CA GLY A 20 0.64 -5.02 2.97
C GLY A 20 2.02 -4.54 3.41
N ASN A 21 2.64 -5.26 4.35
CA ASN A 21 3.89 -4.85 4.99
C ASN A 21 5.08 -4.84 4.02
N TYR A 22 5.00 -5.62 2.94
CA TYR A 22 6.04 -5.70 1.91
C TYR A 22 5.77 -4.82 0.68
N TYR A 23 4.73 -3.99 0.71
CA TYR A 23 4.38 -3.14 -0.41
C TYR A 23 5.49 -2.13 -0.74
N LEU A 24 6.04 -2.23 -1.95
CA LEU A 24 7.14 -1.39 -2.45
C LEU A 24 8.39 -1.41 -1.54
N LYS A 25 8.68 -2.56 -0.91
CA LYS A 25 9.81 -2.69 0.03
C LYS A 25 11.16 -2.31 -0.60
N GLU A 26 11.33 -2.51 -1.91
CA GLU A 26 12.54 -2.16 -2.64
C GLU A 26 12.74 -0.63 -2.65
N LEU A 27 11.69 0.12 -2.99
CA LEU A 27 11.71 1.58 -2.96
C LEU A 27 11.86 2.12 -1.54
N ARG A 28 11.18 1.52 -0.56
CA ARG A 28 11.33 1.91 0.85
C ARG A 28 12.76 1.72 1.34
N SER A 29 13.39 0.60 0.99
CA SER A 29 14.79 0.36 1.35
C SER A 29 15.71 1.37 0.66
N ALA A 30 15.47 1.69 -0.60
CA ALA A 30 16.27 2.67 -1.33
C ALA A 30 16.15 4.11 -0.79
N PHE A 31 14.94 4.54 -0.40
CA PHE A 31 14.68 5.89 0.13
C PHE A 31 14.98 6.05 1.63
N TYR A 32 14.77 5.00 2.41
CA TYR A 32 14.68 5.07 3.87
C TYR A 32 15.59 4.09 4.61
N ASP A 33 16.65 3.59 3.94
CA ASP A 33 17.60 2.67 4.55
C ASP A 33 17.99 3.12 5.97
N LYS A 34 17.87 2.20 6.94
CA LYS A 34 18.18 2.41 8.37
C LYS A 34 17.31 3.45 9.11
N THR A 35 16.08 3.68 8.65
CA THR A 35 15.09 4.49 9.39
C THR A 35 13.83 3.70 9.70
N ASP A 36 13.07 4.14 10.72
CA ASP A 36 11.80 3.52 11.11
C ASP A 36 10.73 3.55 9.99
N LYS A 37 10.93 4.37 8.95
CA LYS A 37 10.02 4.48 7.78
C LYS A 37 10.19 3.33 6.77
N GLN A 38 11.19 2.47 6.98
CA GLN A 38 11.43 1.29 6.14
C GLN A 38 10.28 0.28 6.24
N THR A 39 9.66 0.15 7.42
CA THR A 39 8.55 -0.78 7.66
C THR A 39 7.21 -0.07 7.54
N TYR A 40 6.32 -0.61 6.70
CA TYR A 40 4.91 -0.25 6.68
C TYR A 40 4.09 -1.33 7.39
N SER A 41 3.04 -0.89 8.09
CA SER A 41 2.11 -1.74 8.82
C SER A 41 0.68 -1.34 8.42
N ASN A 42 -0.14 -2.32 8.09
CA ASN A 42 -1.53 -2.10 7.67
C ASN A 42 -2.55 -2.46 8.76
N GLU A 43 -2.08 -2.95 9.90
CA GLU A 43 -2.89 -3.49 11.00
C GLU A 43 -3.91 -2.46 11.48
N ARG A 44 -3.49 -1.20 11.66
CA ARG A 44 -4.41 -0.11 12.05
C ARG A 44 -5.52 0.10 11.02
N VAL A 45 -5.22 -0.07 9.73
CA VAL A 45 -6.20 0.11 8.65
C VAL A 45 -7.20 -1.04 8.62
N VAL A 46 -6.74 -2.26 8.84
CA VAL A 46 -7.57 -3.47 8.94
C VAL A 46 -8.43 -3.43 10.20
N GLU A 47 -7.87 -3.04 11.34
CA GLU A 47 -8.58 -2.90 12.61
C GLU A 47 -9.69 -1.85 12.52
N LEU A 48 -9.38 -0.66 11.99
CA LEU A 48 -10.38 0.38 11.75
C LEU A 48 -11.50 -0.10 10.81
N PHE A 49 -11.18 -0.97 9.85
CA PHE A 49 -12.18 -1.58 8.98
C PHE A 49 -13.08 -2.54 9.76
N GLY A 50 -12.49 -3.49 10.48
CA GLY A 50 -13.20 -4.48 11.31
C GLY A 50 -14.02 -3.86 12.45
N ASN A 51 -13.64 -2.67 12.94
CA ASN A 51 -14.44 -1.93 13.92
C ASN A 51 -15.76 -1.42 13.32
N ASN A 52 -15.80 -1.12 12.02
CA ASN A 52 -16.96 -0.50 11.36
C ASN A 52 -17.76 -1.45 10.45
N PHE A 53 -17.15 -2.53 9.98
CA PHE A 53 -17.72 -3.51 9.06
C PHE A 53 -17.49 -4.93 9.58
N THR A 54 -18.42 -5.84 9.29
CA THR A 54 -18.20 -7.27 9.50
C THR A 54 -17.33 -7.79 8.34
N ILE A 55 -16.11 -8.21 8.65
CA ILE A 55 -15.20 -8.78 7.65
C ILE A 55 -15.75 -10.15 7.23
N LEU A 56 -16.06 -10.30 5.95
CA LEU A 56 -16.53 -11.54 5.35
C LEU A 56 -15.35 -12.39 4.85
N ASP A 57 -14.34 -11.74 4.28
CA ASP A 57 -13.15 -12.37 3.74
C ASP A 57 -11.99 -11.37 3.71
N ALA A 58 -10.77 -11.88 3.82
CA ALA A 58 -9.54 -11.12 3.66
C ALA A 58 -8.50 -11.99 2.96
N ARG A 59 -7.98 -11.51 1.82
CA ARG A 59 -7.00 -12.25 1.02
C ARG A 59 -5.77 -11.40 0.75
N GLN A 60 -4.61 -11.99 0.99
CA GLN A 60 -3.34 -11.42 0.58
C GLN A 60 -3.08 -11.75 -0.89
N VAL A 61 -2.65 -10.73 -1.64
CA VAL A 61 -2.19 -10.82 -3.01
C VAL A 61 -0.75 -10.34 -3.02
N LEU A 62 0.18 -11.28 -3.24
CA LEU A 62 1.60 -11.02 -3.27
C LEU A 62 2.17 -11.45 -4.62
N TYR A 63 2.74 -10.51 -5.36
CA TYR A 63 3.42 -10.78 -6.61
C TYR A 63 4.55 -9.78 -6.85
N SER A 64 5.42 -10.10 -7.81
CA SER A 64 6.46 -9.18 -8.28
C SER A 64 6.12 -8.68 -9.67
N MET A 65 6.38 -7.39 -9.91
CA MET A 65 6.13 -6.75 -11.19
C MET A 65 7.41 -6.10 -11.71
N ALA A 66 7.74 -6.36 -12.98
CA ALA A 66 8.85 -5.71 -13.66
C ALA A 66 8.51 -4.23 -13.92
N VAL A 67 9.41 -3.33 -13.51
CA VAL A 67 9.21 -1.88 -13.59
C VAL A 67 10.41 -1.14 -14.17
N LYS A 68 11.41 -1.85 -14.71
CA LYS A 68 12.65 -1.26 -15.25
C LYS A 68 12.39 -0.03 -16.14
N GLU A 69 11.42 -0.12 -17.05
CA GLU A 69 11.09 0.96 -18.00
C GLU A 69 10.22 2.07 -17.39
N ASN A 70 9.61 1.84 -16.22
CA ASN A 70 8.63 2.73 -15.58
C ASN A 70 9.03 3.19 -14.18
N ILE A 71 10.25 2.88 -13.73
CA ILE A 71 10.69 3.11 -12.34
C ILE A 71 10.67 4.59 -11.99
N GLU A 72 11.03 5.46 -12.93
CA GLU A 72 11.01 6.91 -12.76
C GLU A 72 9.59 7.43 -12.48
N HIS A 73 8.61 6.97 -13.26
CA HIS A 73 7.21 7.32 -13.04
C HIS A 73 6.71 6.82 -11.68
N LEU A 74 7.05 5.59 -11.32
CA LEU A 74 6.66 5.03 -10.03
C LEU A 74 7.24 5.85 -8.87
N VAL A 75 8.52 6.21 -8.92
CA VAL A 75 9.16 7.04 -7.90
C VAL A 75 8.44 8.38 -7.75
N LYS A 76 8.15 9.07 -8.86
CA LYS A 76 7.49 10.39 -8.86
C LYS A 76 6.03 10.37 -8.38
N MET A 77 5.32 9.26 -8.58
CA MET A 77 3.90 9.14 -8.19
C MET A 77 3.71 8.65 -6.75
N THR A 78 4.77 8.20 -6.09
CA THR A 78 4.64 7.68 -4.72
C THR A 78 4.96 8.75 -3.68
N PRO A 79 4.29 8.74 -2.52
CA PRO A 79 4.66 9.61 -1.40
C PRO A 79 6.07 9.38 -0.86
N LEU A 80 6.74 8.30 -1.27
CA LEU A 80 8.08 7.95 -0.80
C LEU A 80 9.13 9.00 -1.21
N SER A 81 8.91 9.69 -2.33
CA SER A 81 9.82 10.70 -2.88
C SER A 81 9.51 12.15 -2.45
N TRP A 82 8.35 12.44 -1.85
CA TRP A 82 7.88 13.82 -1.60
C TRP A 82 8.78 14.67 -0.69
N GLY A 83 9.67 14.05 0.08
CA GLY A 83 10.66 14.74 0.91
C GLY A 83 12.11 14.41 0.56
N ALA A 84 12.35 13.72 -0.56
CA ALA A 84 13.68 13.41 -1.05
C ALA A 84 14.21 14.57 -1.91
N THR A 85 15.51 14.82 -1.85
CA THR A 85 16.15 15.76 -2.79
C THR A 85 16.27 15.13 -4.17
N ASP A 86 16.46 15.95 -5.20
CA ASP A 86 16.66 15.46 -6.57
C ASP A 86 17.88 14.53 -6.66
N GLU A 87 18.96 14.81 -5.89
CA GLU A 87 20.12 13.91 -5.82
C GLU A 87 19.75 12.55 -5.23
N LYS A 88 18.92 12.51 -4.18
CA LYS A 88 18.47 11.25 -3.57
C LYS A 88 17.57 10.47 -4.52
N ILE A 89 16.70 11.15 -5.27
CA ILE A 89 15.88 10.52 -6.30
C ILE A 89 16.78 9.89 -7.38
N GLN A 90 17.80 10.62 -7.86
CA GLN A 90 18.73 10.10 -8.85
C GLN A 90 19.50 8.88 -8.32
N GLU A 91 20.01 8.94 -7.09
CA GLU A 91 20.68 7.79 -6.43
C GLU A 91 19.77 6.55 -6.44
N VAL A 92 18.48 6.71 -6.12
CA VAL A 92 17.53 5.60 -6.12
C VAL A 92 17.28 5.04 -7.52
N LEU A 93 17.23 5.88 -8.55
CA LEU A 93 17.09 5.44 -9.94
C LEU A 93 18.33 4.66 -10.41
N ASP A 94 19.52 5.08 -9.96
CA ASP A 94 20.79 4.48 -10.34
C ASP A 94 21.02 3.09 -9.69
N ILE A 95 20.31 2.74 -8.61
CA ILE A 95 20.33 1.40 -8.00
C ILE A 95 19.86 0.31 -9.00
N GLY A 96 19.09 0.67 -10.02
CA GLY A 96 18.66 -0.26 -11.06
C GLY A 96 17.58 -1.24 -10.60
N ILE A 97 16.57 -0.74 -9.88
CA ILE A 97 15.42 -1.55 -9.44
C ILE A 97 14.62 -2.03 -10.66
N ASN A 98 14.75 -3.33 -10.97
CA ASN A 98 14.07 -3.93 -12.12
C ASN A 98 12.69 -4.48 -11.77
N ASN A 99 12.48 -4.89 -10.52
CA ASN A 99 11.25 -5.50 -10.03
C ASN A 99 10.84 -4.88 -8.70
N ILE A 100 9.53 -4.78 -8.48
CA ILE A 100 8.96 -4.34 -7.20
C ILE A 100 8.03 -5.39 -6.63
N THR A 101 7.94 -5.42 -5.31
CA THR A 101 6.98 -6.25 -4.59
C THR A 101 5.65 -5.54 -4.45
N MET A 102 4.60 -6.15 -5.01
CA MET A 102 3.21 -5.78 -4.82
C MET A 102 2.60 -6.68 -3.76
N ASP A 103 2.55 -6.19 -2.53
CA ASP A 103 1.88 -6.84 -1.40
C ASP A 103 0.59 -6.06 -1.08
N LEU A 104 -0.55 -6.67 -1.31
CA LEU A 104 -1.86 -6.06 -1.15
C LEU A 104 -2.76 -6.99 -0.34
N THR A 105 -3.58 -6.42 0.54
CA THR A 105 -4.66 -7.14 1.23
C THR A 105 -5.99 -6.65 0.70
N ILE A 106 -6.77 -7.57 0.15
CA ILE A 106 -8.14 -7.34 -0.30
C ILE A 106 -9.07 -7.75 0.83
N ILE A 107 -9.88 -6.82 1.33
CA ILE A 107 -10.79 -7.00 2.45
C ILE A 107 -12.21 -6.83 1.95
N LEU A 108 -13.07 -7.82 2.19
CA LEU A 108 -14.50 -7.76 1.93
C LEU A 108 -15.22 -7.53 3.25
N GLY A 109 -16.01 -6.45 3.33
CA GLY A 109 -16.78 -6.10 4.51
C GLY A 109 -18.25 -5.88 4.20
N LYS A 110 -19.13 -6.35 5.09
CA LYS A 110 -20.53 -5.98 5.11
C LYS A 110 -20.78 -4.94 6.18
N LYS A 111 -21.76 -4.05 5.97
CA LYS A 111 -22.22 -3.12 7.01
C LYS A 111 -22.60 -3.92 8.27
N LYS A 112 -22.14 -3.45 9.44
CA LYS A 112 -22.59 -3.99 10.72
C LYS A 112 -24.03 -3.56 10.95
N SER A 113 -24.90 -4.54 11.21
CA SER A 113 -26.26 -4.29 11.70
C SER A 113 -26.23 -3.77 13.13
#